data_AF-A0A177D0H6-F1
#
_entry.id   AF-A0A177D0H6-F1
#
_cell.length_a   1.000
_cell.length_b   1.000
_cell.length_c   1.000
_cell.angle_alpha   90.00
_cell.angle_beta   90.00
_cell.angle_gamma   90.00
#
_symmetry.space_group_name_H-M   'P 1'
#
loop_
_entity.id
_entity.type
_entity.pdbx_description
1 polymer ?
#
loop_
_entity_poly.entity_id
_entity_poly.type
_entity_poly.pdbx_seq_one_letter_code
_entity_poly.pdbx_strand_id
1 'polypeptide(L)' 'MATWLLRMNGDHEPLGQLWIPHFIARNPRVASIVGRTIESARTTAASYETIRAVLELFKRTRIELGIQYKDI' A
#
# COMPACT_ATOMS: atom_id res chain seq x y z
N MET A 1 9.21 7.37 14.50
CA MET A 1 9.78 6.49 15.54
C MET A 1 11.31 6.43 15.44
N ALA A 2 11.88 5.88 14.37
CA ALA A 2 13.34 5.74 14.22
C ALA A 2 14.10 7.08 14.20
N THR A 3 13.60 8.08 13.46
CA THR A 3 14.18 9.44 13.45
C THR A 3 14.18 10.09 14.83
N TRP A 4 13.19 9.78 15.66
CA TRP A 4 13.08 10.34 17.02
C TRP A 4 14.09 9.70 17.97
N LEU A 5 14.28 8.37 17.88
CA LEU A 5 15.31 7.64 18.62
C LEU A 5 16.73 8.12 18.28
N LEU A 6 17.01 8.38 17.00
CA LEU A 6 18.31 8.91 16.56
C LEU A 6 18.57 10.30 17.15
N ARG A 7 17.56 11.19 17.10
CA ARG A 7 17.66 12.52 17.71
C ARG A 7 17.88 12.47 19.21
N MET A 8 17.26 11.51 19.91
CA MET A 8 17.50 11.29 21.34
C MET A 8 18.92 10.79 21.65
N ASN A 9 19.55 10.10 20.70
CA ASN A 9 20.94 9.66 20.78
C ASN A 9 21.95 10.71 20.25
N GLY A 10 21.50 11.93 19.97
CA GLY A 10 22.35 13.03 19.47
C GLY A 10 22.63 12.99 17.96
N ASP A 11 22.01 12.08 17.23
CA ASP A 11 22.07 12.02 15.76
C ASP A 11 20.90 12.82 15.16
N HIS A 12 21.24 13.95 14.54
CA HIS A 12 20.27 14.87 13.93
C HIS A 12 20.18 14.71 12.41
N GLU A 13 20.97 13.82 11.80
CA GLU A 13 20.91 13.56 10.38
C GLU A 13 19.53 12.98 10.00
N PRO A 14 18.95 13.44 8.88
CA PRO A 14 17.71 12.85 8.39
C PRO A 14 17.97 11.40 7.97
N LEU A 15 17.07 10.51 8.39
CA LEU A 15 17.07 9.15 7.86
C LEU A 15 16.96 9.19 6.34
N GLY A 16 17.94 8.60 5.65
CA GLY A 16 17.94 8.52 4.20
C GLY A 16 16.66 7.84 3.67
N GLN A 17 16.21 8.24 2.48
CA GLN A 17 14.97 7.77 1.86
C GLN A 17 14.90 6.23 1.76
N LEU A 18 16.05 5.57 1.63
CA LEU A 18 16.16 4.11 1.52
C LEU A 18 16.28 3.38 2.86
N TRP A 19 16.30 4.10 3.98
CA TRP A 19 16.49 3.50 5.30
C TRP A 19 15.38 2.51 5.66
N ILE A 20 14.11 2.88 5.45
CA ILE A 20 12.96 1.99 5.73
C ILE A 20 13.00 0.74 4.84
N PRO A 21 13.12 0.85 3.50
CA PRO A 21 13.27 -0.33 2.63
C PRO A 21 14.41 -1.26 3.05
N HIS A 22 15.60 -0.71 3.32
CA HIS A 22 16.76 -1.51 3.70
C HIS A 22 16.60 -2.15 5.08
N PHE A 23 15.99 -1.46 6.04
CA PHE A 23 15.71 -2.01 7.36
C PHE A 23 14.76 -3.21 7.28
N ILE A 24 13.69 -3.09 6.50
CA ILE A 24 12.73 -4.19 6.28
C ILE A 24 13.42 -5.36 5.58
N ALA A 25 14.22 -5.10 4.54
CA ALA A 25 14.94 -6.14 3.80
C ALA A 25 15.94 -6.92 4.68
N ARG A 26 16.61 -6.26 5.62
CA ARG A 26 17.56 -6.88 6.55
C ARG A 26 16.89 -7.67 7.69
N ASN A 27 15.60 -7.47 7.94
CA ASN A 27 14.90 -8.07 9.07
C ASN A 27 13.65 -8.85 8.60
N PRO A 28 13.80 -10.14 8.22
CA PRO A 28 12.72 -10.95 7.64
C PRO A 28 11.45 -11.05 8.51
N ARG A 29 11.61 -11.06 9.85
CA ARG A 29 10.45 -11.08 10.78
C ARG A 29 9.63 -9.79 10.69
N VAL A 30 10.29 -8.65 10.58
CA VAL A 30 9.62 -7.34 10.41
C VAL A 30 8.94 -7.29 9.04
N ALA A 31 9.61 -7.77 7.99
CA ALA A 31 9.03 -7.85 6.65
C ALA A 31 7.75 -8.71 6.63
N SER A 32 7.74 -9.86 7.31
CA SER A 32 6.56 -10.71 7.42
C SER A 32 5.40 -10.01 8.14
N ILE A 33 5.66 -9.30 9.24
CA ILE A 33 4.62 -8.55 9.98
C ILE A 33 4.06 -7.42 9.11
N VAL A 34 4.92 -6.59 8.53
CA VAL A 34 4.51 -5.47 7.66
C VAL A 34 3.74 -5.99 6.44
N GLY A 35 4.23 -7.04 5.80
CA GLY A 35 3.58 -7.70 4.67
C GLY A 35 2.18 -8.19 5.02
N ARG A 36 2.03 -8.87 6.16
CA ARG A 36 0.73 -9.36 6.65
C ARG A 36 -0.23 -8.23 6.99
N THR A 37 0.26 -7.11 7.56
CA THR A 37 -0.58 -5.93 7.81
C THR A 37 -1.05 -5.30 6.50
N ILE A 38 -0.18 -5.18 5.49
CA ILE A 38 -0.54 -4.67 4.16
C ILE A 38 -1.55 -5.59 3.48
N GLU A 39 -1.34 -6.90 3.55
CA GLU A 39 -2.25 -7.90 2.99
C GLU A 39 -3.61 -7.84 3.68
N SER A 40 -3.64 -7.84 5.02
CA SER A 40 -4.87 -7.68 5.79
C SER A 40 -5.59 -6.37 5.43
N ALA A 41 -4.86 -5.26 5.30
CA ALA A 41 -5.46 -3.99 4.90
C ALA A 41 -6.05 -4.05 3.48
N ARG A 42 -5.42 -4.76 2.54
CA ARG A 42 -5.97 -5.00 1.20
C ARG A 42 -7.23 -5.84 1.25
N THR A 43 -7.25 -6.92 2.03
CA THR A 43 -8.44 -7.77 2.19
C THR A 43 -9.58 -7.00 2.83
N THR A 44 -9.31 -6.18 3.83
CA THR A 44 -10.32 -5.32 4.46
C THR A 44 -10.81 -4.20 3.52
N ALA A 45 -9.91 -3.60 2.74
CA ALA A 45 -10.25 -2.56 1.77
C ALA A 45 -11.03 -3.10 0.56
N ALA A 46 -10.80 -4.36 0.19
CA ALA A 46 -11.59 -5.09 -0.81
C ALA A 46 -12.96 -5.54 -0.26
N SER A 47 -13.65 -4.64 0.45
CA SER A 47 -14.99 -4.88 0.94
C SER A 47 -15.97 -5.06 -0.23
N TYR A 48 -17.07 -5.77 0.00
CA TYR A 48 -18.11 -5.98 -1.02
C TYR A 48 -18.58 -4.64 -1.62
N GLU A 49 -18.80 -3.62 -0.78
CA GLU A 49 -19.22 -2.29 -1.22
C GLU A 49 -18.17 -1.62 -2.11
N THR A 50 -16.89 -1.72 -1.74
CA THR A 50 -15.78 -1.15 -2.52
C THR A 50 -15.66 -1.84 -3.89
N ILE A 51 -15.73 -3.18 -3.92
CA ILE A 51 -15.67 -3.95 -5.15
C ILE A 51 -16.88 -3.61 -6.04
N ARG A 52 -18.08 -3.57 -5.45
CA ARG A 52 -19.30 -3.21 -6.16
C ARG A 52 -19.23 -1.81 -6.76
N ALA A 53 -18.79 -0.81 -5.99
CA ALA A 53 -18.65 0.56 -6.45
C ALA A 53 -17.67 0.66 -7.63
N VAL A 54 -16.53 -0.03 -7.56
CA VAL A 54 -15.55 -0.08 -8.66
C VAL A 54 -16.16 -0.73 -9.91
N LEU A 55 -16.88 -1.84 -9.76
CA LEU A 55 -17.51 -2.53 -10.90
C LEU A 55 -18.64 -1.71 -11.53
N GLU A 56 -19.44 -1.01 -10.73
CA GLU A 56 -20.49 -0.10 -11.22
C GLU A 56 -19.88 1.09 -11.95
N LEU A 57 -18.84 1.71 -11.39
CA LEU A 57 -18.08 2.78 -12.04
C LEU A 57 -17.50 2.32 -13.38
N PHE A 58 -16.84 1.16 -13.39
CA PHE A 58 -16.27 0.59 -14.60
C PHE A 58 -17.33 0.34 -15.68
N LYS A 59 -18.47 -0.27 -15.32
CA LYS A 59 -19.59 -0.48 -16.26
C LYS A 59 -20.07 0.85 -16.85
N ARG A 60 -20.24 1.86 -16.00
CA ARG A 60 -20.69 3.20 -16.42
C ARG A 60 -19.69 3.84 -17.38
N THR A 61 -18.41 3.92 -17.00
CA THR A 61 -17.35 4.52 -17.82
C THR A 61 -17.20 3.78 -19.15
N ARG A 62 -17.30 2.45 -19.15
CA ARG A 62 -17.26 1.65 -20.39
C ARG A 62 -18.40 2.03 -21.34
N ILE A 63 -19.62 2.17 -20.82
CA ILE A 63 -20.80 2.57 -21.61
C ILE A 63 -20.63 4.01 -22.13
N GLU A 64 -20.21 4.95 -21.27
CA GLU A 64 -19.97 6.35 -21.64
C GLU A 64 -18.92 6.52 -22.74
N LEU A 65 -17.86 5.71 -22.70
CA LEU A 65 -16.79 5.72 -23.70
C LEU A 65 -17.07 4.81 -24.91
N GLY A 66 -18.20 4.09 -24.94
CA GLY A 66 -18.56 3.19 -26.05
C GLY A 66 -17.66 1.96 -26.22
N ILE A 67 -16.84 1.63 -25.21
CA ILE A 67 -15.87 0.52 -25.25
C ILE A 67 -16.63 -0.80 -25.26
N GLN A 68 -16.36 -1.67 -26.24
CA GLN A 68 -16.99 -2.99 -26.28
C GLN A 68 -16.23 -3.96 -25.39
N TYR A 69 -16.91 -4.97 -24.85
CA TYR A 69 -16.26 -5.95 -23.98
C TYR A 69 -15.16 -6.75 -24.71
N LYS A 70 -15.27 -6.89 -26.03
CA LYS A 70 -14.28 -7.53 -26.89
C LYS A 70 -12.97 -6.73 -27.05
N ASP A 71 -12.95 -5.45 -26.65
CA ASP A 71 -11.81 -4.54 -26.82
C ASP A 71 -10.93 -4.47 -25.55
N ILE A 72 -11.25 -5.28 -24.52
CA ILE A 72 -10.59 -5.35 -23.22
C ILE A 72 -9.99 -6.74 -23.04
#